data_AF-A0A7S1DAA1-F1
#
_entry.id   AF-A0A7S1DAA1-F1
#
_cell.length_a   1.000
_cell.length_b   1.000
_cell.length_c   1.000
_cell.angle_alpha   90.00
_cell.angle_beta   90.00
_cell.angle_gamma   90.00
#
_symmetry.space_group_name_H-M   'P 1'
#
loop_
_entity.id
_entity.type
_entity.pdbx_description
1 polymer ?
#
loop_
_entity_poly.entity_id
_entity_poly.type
_entity_poly.pdbx_seq_one_letter_code
_entity_poly.pdbx_strand_id
1 'polypeptide(L)'
;MSSTKTVTGKKKVQAAEKEKKVGAWWKAYKGVMPMTRIYITAVVVMTGLGFLLGEELAQGLLALDPIRFMYGLELWRPFTAATFLGPPSLEWLFSGYYLFQYGSQLERAYGTAQHVIFLLTQIVVLSFMSIMMGQPFYTGSVITAMLHVLSRATPDQNAK
;
A
#
# COMPACT_ATOMS: atom_id res chain seq x y z
N MET A 1 8.02 -40.50 38.41
CA MET A 1 7.50 -39.42 37.53
C MET A 1 7.65 -38.10 38.27
N SER A 2 8.39 -37.12 37.74
CA SER A 2 8.70 -35.87 38.47
C SER A 2 7.87 -34.69 37.96
N SER A 3 7.25 -33.95 38.87
CA SER A 3 6.49 -32.73 38.59
C SER A 3 7.38 -31.50 38.72
N THR A 4 8.18 -31.21 37.69
CA THR A 4 9.13 -30.08 37.69
C THR A 4 8.39 -28.74 37.53
N LYS A 5 7.82 -28.22 38.61
CA LYS A 5 7.40 -26.82 38.71
C LYS A 5 8.63 -25.92 38.72
N THR A 6 8.84 -25.11 37.67
CA THR A 6 9.94 -24.14 37.63
C THR A 6 9.48 -22.74 38.01
N VAL A 7 10.11 -22.15 39.03
CA VAL A 7 9.76 -20.83 39.57
C VAL A 7 10.32 -19.71 38.69
N THR A 8 9.58 -19.29 37.65
CA THR A 8 9.61 -17.93 37.04
C THR A 8 8.43 -17.79 36.05
N GLY A 9 7.28 -17.30 36.53
CA GLY A 9 6.02 -17.33 35.76
C GLY A 9 5.94 -16.41 34.53
N LYS A 10 6.88 -15.47 34.31
CA LYS A 10 6.71 -14.39 33.31
C LYS A 10 7.20 -14.71 31.88
N LYS A 11 8.28 -15.50 31.69
CA LYS A 11 8.86 -15.69 30.33
C LYS A 11 8.07 -16.64 29.41
N LYS A 12 7.56 -17.78 29.91
CA LYS A 12 6.82 -18.75 29.06
C LYS A 12 5.48 -18.20 28.55
N VAL A 13 4.79 -17.38 29.36
CA VAL A 13 3.54 -16.72 28.95
C VAL A 13 3.81 -15.74 27.81
N GLN A 14 4.81 -14.86 27.97
CA GLN A 14 5.17 -13.87 26.93
C GLN A 14 5.59 -14.50 25.59
N ALA A 15 6.25 -15.67 25.61
CA ALA A 15 6.58 -16.40 24.38
C ALA A 15 5.32 -16.90 23.66
N ALA A 16 4.47 -17.67 24.36
CA ALA A 16 3.22 -18.19 23.79
C ALA A 16 2.23 -17.08 23.38
N GLU A 17 2.25 -15.94 24.08
CA GLU A 17 1.45 -14.76 23.74
C GLU A 17 2.01 -14.05 22.50
N LYS A 18 3.34 -13.96 22.34
CA LYS A 18 3.96 -13.48 21.09
C LYS A 18 3.66 -14.40 19.91
N GLU A 19 3.76 -15.71 20.07
CA GLU A 19 3.41 -16.69 19.01
C GLU A 19 1.94 -16.57 18.61
N LYS A 20 1.02 -16.48 19.59
CA LYS A 20 -0.41 -16.22 19.32
C LYS A 20 -0.64 -14.89 18.61
N LYS A 21 0.07 -13.82 18.98
CA LYS A 21 -0.01 -12.51 18.30
C LYS A 21 0.52 -12.59 16.88
N VAL A 22 1.68 -13.20 16.63
CA VAL A 22 2.23 -13.41 15.28
C VAL A 22 1.28 -14.26 14.42
N GLY A 23 0.72 -15.34 14.97
CA GLY A 23 -0.28 -16.16 14.29
C GLY A 23 -1.58 -15.40 13.98
N ALA A 24 -2.04 -14.53 14.88
CA ALA A 24 -3.20 -13.67 14.65
C ALA A 24 -2.93 -12.60 13.57
N TRP A 25 -1.76 -11.94 13.61
CA TRP A 25 -1.31 -11.00 12.57
C TRP A 25 -1.19 -11.68 11.20
N TRP A 26 -0.63 -12.89 11.15
CA TRP A 26 -0.52 -13.66 9.90
C TRP A 26 -1.89 -14.09 9.36
N LYS A 27 -2.83 -14.44 10.24
CA LYS A 27 -4.23 -14.75 9.86
C LYS A 27 -4.97 -13.50 9.36
N ALA A 28 -4.76 -12.33 10.00
CA ALA A 28 -5.32 -11.06 9.56
C ALA A 28 -4.75 -10.64 8.19
N TYR A 29 -3.43 -10.71 8.02
CA TYR A 29 -2.75 -10.43 6.76
C TYR A 29 -3.19 -11.37 5.61
N LYS A 30 -3.43 -12.65 5.90
CA LYS A 30 -4.03 -13.59 4.94
C LYS A 30 -5.53 -13.34 4.66
N GLY A 31 -6.23 -12.63 5.53
CA GLY A 31 -7.63 -12.20 5.34
C GLY A 31 -7.79 -10.93 4.49
N VAL A 32 -6.69 -10.25 4.13
CA VAL A 32 -6.69 -9.15 3.17
C VAL A 32 -6.86 -9.68 1.75
N MET A 33 -7.65 -8.98 0.93
CA MET A 33 -7.85 -9.29 -0.48
C MET A 33 -6.51 -9.33 -1.24
N PRO A 34 -6.32 -10.27 -2.19
CA PRO A 34 -4.98 -10.65 -2.65
C PRO A 34 -4.21 -9.52 -3.35
N MET A 35 -4.85 -8.68 -4.17
CA MET A 35 -4.15 -7.56 -4.83
C MET A 35 -3.94 -6.38 -3.89
N THR A 36 -4.95 -6.01 -3.10
CA THR A 36 -4.85 -4.96 -2.07
C THR A 36 -3.68 -5.25 -1.11
N ARG A 37 -3.49 -6.52 -0.74
CA ARG A 37 -2.36 -6.98 0.08
C ARG A 37 -1.01 -6.76 -0.58
N ILE A 38 -0.88 -7.10 -1.87
CA ILE A 38 0.36 -6.90 -2.66
C ILE A 38 0.69 -5.40 -2.74
N TYR A 39 -0.31 -4.55 -2.98
CA TYR A 39 -0.15 -3.11 -3.07
C TYR A 39 0.34 -2.52 -1.72
N ILE A 40 -0.28 -2.90 -0.59
CA ILE A 40 0.15 -2.43 0.73
C ILE A 40 1.58 -2.88 1.05
N THR A 41 1.98 -4.11 0.71
CA THR A 41 3.38 -4.51 0.90
C THR A 41 4.34 -3.79 -0.02
N ALA A 42 3.95 -3.44 -1.26
CA ALA A 42 4.76 -2.63 -2.14
C ALA A 42 4.97 -1.22 -1.56
N VAL A 43 3.93 -0.59 -1.02
CA VAL A 43 4.02 0.69 -0.28
C VAL A 43 5.00 0.61 0.89
N VAL A 44 4.86 -0.42 1.74
CA VAL A 44 5.76 -0.61 2.91
C VAL A 44 7.21 -0.84 2.46
N VAL A 45 7.44 -1.59 1.39
CA VAL A 45 8.78 -1.79 0.80
C VAL A 45 9.34 -0.48 0.25
N MET A 46 8.55 0.33 -0.47
CA MET A 46 9.01 1.58 -1.06
C MET A 46 9.31 2.67 -0.01
N THR A 47 8.51 2.79 1.05
CA THR A 47 8.85 3.67 2.19
C THR A 47 10.05 3.14 2.98
N GLY A 48 10.22 1.81 3.10
CA GLY A 48 11.43 1.21 3.66
C GLY A 48 12.70 1.49 2.84
N LEU A 49 12.61 1.41 1.51
CA LEU A 49 13.68 1.83 0.59
C LEU A 49 13.95 3.34 0.71
N GLY A 50 12.90 4.17 0.78
CA GLY A 50 13.03 5.61 0.96
C GLY A 50 13.78 6.00 2.24
N PHE A 51 13.53 5.29 3.34
CA PHE A 51 14.27 5.46 4.60
C PHE A 51 15.75 5.06 4.51
N LEU A 52 16.08 4.07 3.67
CA LEU A 52 17.47 3.61 3.46
C LEU A 52 18.26 4.46 2.45
N LEU A 53 17.58 5.03 1.45
CA LEU A 53 18.19 5.85 0.40
C LEU A 53 18.28 7.34 0.76
N GLY A 54 17.46 7.82 1.71
CA GLY A 54 17.32 9.24 2.01
C GLY A 54 16.33 9.93 1.07
N GLU A 55 15.65 10.96 1.57
CA GLU A 55 14.42 11.49 0.96
C GLU A 55 14.61 12.06 -0.46
N GLU A 56 15.68 12.83 -0.70
CA GLU A 56 15.99 13.40 -2.01
C GLU A 56 16.29 12.32 -3.07
N LEU A 57 17.10 11.31 -2.72
CA LEU A 57 17.42 10.19 -3.62
C LEU A 57 16.21 9.29 -3.83
N ALA A 58 15.41 9.05 -2.79
CA ALA A 58 14.16 8.31 -2.89
C ALA A 58 13.18 9.00 -3.85
N GLN A 59 13.00 10.31 -3.74
CA GLN A 59 12.16 11.08 -4.65
C GLN A 59 12.71 11.06 -6.08
N GLY A 60 14.02 11.26 -6.29
CA GLY A 60 14.64 11.22 -7.62
C GLY A 60 14.66 9.83 -8.29
N LEU A 61 14.61 8.74 -7.51
CA LEU A 61 14.61 7.37 -8.03
C LEU A 61 13.21 6.77 -8.18
N LEU A 62 12.29 7.07 -7.25
CA LEU A 62 10.97 6.42 -7.19
C LEU A 62 9.85 7.24 -7.81
N ALA A 63 9.97 8.57 -7.90
CA ALA A 63 9.01 9.40 -8.61
C ALA A 63 9.14 9.27 -10.14
N LEU A 64 8.07 9.67 -10.84
CA LEU A 64 8.09 9.74 -12.30
C LEU A 64 8.94 10.92 -12.76
N ASP A 65 10.11 10.62 -13.33
CA ASP A 65 10.89 11.54 -14.15
C ASP A 65 10.46 11.32 -15.62
N PRO A 66 9.77 12.29 -16.26
CA PRO A 66 9.31 12.17 -17.64
C PRO A 66 10.44 11.92 -18.65
N ILE A 67 11.62 12.51 -18.41
CA ILE A 67 12.76 12.43 -19.32
C ILE A 67 13.36 11.03 -19.25
N ARG A 68 13.58 10.49 -18.05
CA ARG A 68 14.08 9.11 -17.88
C ARG A 68 13.07 8.04 -18.28
N PHE A 69 11.78 8.29 -18.07
CA PHE A 69 10.73 7.39 -18.53
C PHE A 69 10.71 7.30 -20.07
N MET A 70 10.72 8.44 -20.78
CA MET A 70 10.62 8.46 -22.25
C MET A 70 11.93 8.12 -22.97
N TYR A 71 13.08 8.64 -22.50
CA TYR A 71 14.37 8.47 -23.17
C TYR A 71 15.25 7.37 -22.56
N GLY A 72 15.04 7.01 -21.29
CA GLY A 72 15.76 5.94 -20.58
C GLY A 72 15.03 4.59 -20.55
N LEU A 73 13.80 4.53 -21.08
CA LEU A 73 12.92 3.33 -21.03
C LEU A 73 12.69 2.80 -19.60
N GLU A 74 12.72 3.67 -18.58
CA GLU A 74 12.49 3.30 -17.17
C GLU A 74 11.00 3.00 -16.87
N LEU A 75 10.43 1.97 -17.53
CA LEU A 75 9.01 1.60 -17.50
C LEU A 75 8.47 1.23 -16.10
N TRP A 76 9.36 1.01 -15.12
CA TRP A 76 8.99 0.78 -13.73
C TRP A 76 8.64 2.05 -12.95
N ARG A 77 9.08 3.24 -13.40
CA ARG A 77 8.84 4.52 -12.68
C ARG A 77 7.37 4.84 -12.40
N PRO A 78 6.42 4.64 -13.33
CA PRO A 78 5.00 4.73 -13.04
C PRO A 78 4.54 3.88 -11.85
N PHE A 79 5.09 2.66 -11.72
CA PHE A 79 4.72 1.71 -10.67
C PHE A 79 5.35 2.06 -9.32
N THR A 80 6.61 2.54 -9.30
CA THR A 80 7.24 3.05 -8.08
C THR A 80 6.56 4.33 -7.60
N ALA A 81 6.22 5.25 -8.50
CA ALA A 81 5.51 6.49 -8.16
C ALA A 81 4.11 6.20 -7.58
N ALA A 82 3.38 5.25 -8.19
CA ALA A 82 2.09 4.77 -7.70
C ALA A 82 2.15 3.98 -6.38
N THR A 83 3.33 3.63 -5.88
CA THR A 83 3.54 2.94 -4.59
C THR A 83 4.31 3.80 -3.57
N PHE A 84 4.76 5.00 -3.95
CA PHE A 84 5.43 5.94 -3.05
C PHE A 84 4.39 6.75 -2.27
N LEU A 85 4.44 6.67 -0.94
CA LEU A 85 3.66 7.49 0.01
C LEU A 85 4.51 8.60 0.68
N GLY A 86 5.79 8.71 0.35
CA GLY A 86 6.73 9.57 1.08
C GLY A 86 7.21 8.94 2.41
N PRO A 87 7.72 9.77 3.34
CA PRO A 87 8.26 9.33 4.62
C PRO A 87 7.18 8.80 5.58
N PRO A 88 7.55 7.97 6.58
CA PRO A 88 6.60 7.44 7.56
C PRO A 88 6.07 8.55 8.49
N SER A 89 4.86 9.02 8.20
CA SER A 89 4.17 10.13 8.88
C SER A 89 2.74 9.77 9.33
N LEU A 90 2.03 10.70 9.95
CA LEU A 90 0.60 10.53 10.25
C LEU A 90 -0.24 10.46 8.96
N GLU A 91 0.13 11.24 7.94
CA GLU A 91 -0.48 11.19 6.60
C GLU A 91 -0.20 9.87 5.90
N TRP A 92 1.00 9.28 6.08
CA TRP A 92 1.33 7.95 5.59
C TRP A 92 0.38 6.89 6.19
N LEU A 93 0.12 6.97 7.49
CA LEU A 93 -0.81 6.05 8.17
C LEU A 93 -2.24 6.18 7.67
N PHE A 94 -2.76 7.42 7.51
CA PHE A 94 -4.09 7.64 6.96
C PHE A 94 -4.20 7.20 5.50
N SER A 95 -3.23 7.56 4.66
CA SER A 95 -3.18 7.16 3.25
C SER A 95 -3.08 5.64 3.09
N GLY A 96 -2.27 4.96 3.91
CA GLY A 96 -2.21 3.49 3.94
C GLY A 96 -3.52 2.84 4.39
N TYR A 97 -4.22 3.43 5.37
CA TYR A 97 -5.54 2.99 5.80
C TYR A 97 -6.60 3.19 4.70
N TYR A 98 -6.63 4.34 4.04
CA TYR A 98 -7.55 4.62 2.93
C TYR A 98 -7.28 3.69 1.74
N LEU A 99 -6.01 3.43 1.41
CA LEU A 99 -5.63 2.46 0.37
C LEU A 99 -6.14 1.05 0.70
N PHE A 100 -5.98 0.60 1.95
CA PHE A 100 -6.53 -0.67 2.41
C PHE A 100 -8.06 -0.72 2.35
N GLN A 101 -8.73 0.34 2.84
CA GLN A 101 -10.18 0.38 3.01
C GLN A 101 -10.92 0.55 1.67
N TYR A 102 -10.43 1.41 0.77
CA TYR A 102 -11.01 1.59 -0.56
C TYR A 102 -10.59 0.48 -1.52
N GLY A 103 -9.32 0.05 -1.48
CA GLY A 103 -8.83 -1.09 -2.25
C GLY A 103 -9.59 -2.38 -1.93
N SER A 104 -9.72 -2.73 -0.64
CA SER A 104 -10.45 -3.95 -0.23
C SER A 104 -11.94 -3.90 -0.58
N GLN A 105 -12.57 -2.72 -0.59
CA GLN A 105 -13.97 -2.58 -1.03
C GLN A 105 -14.09 -2.74 -2.55
N LEU A 106 -13.24 -2.06 -3.32
CA LEU A 106 -13.26 -2.13 -4.78
C LEU A 106 -12.92 -3.54 -5.30
N GLU A 107 -11.95 -4.21 -4.68
CA GLU A 107 -11.58 -5.59 -4.99
C GLU A 107 -12.67 -6.61 -4.60
N ARG A 108 -13.52 -6.31 -3.60
CA ARG A 108 -14.69 -7.14 -3.24
C ARG A 108 -15.90 -6.90 -4.13
N ALA A 109 -16.14 -5.66 -4.56
CA ALA A 109 -17.28 -5.30 -5.40
C ALA A 109 -17.12 -5.75 -6.87
N TYR A 110 -15.89 -5.63 -7.41
CA TYR A 110 -15.61 -5.88 -8.83
C TYR A 110 -14.66 -7.08 -9.08
N GLY A 111 -14.09 -7.65 -8.02
CA GLY A 111 -13.15 -8.78 -8.10
C GLY A 111 -11.72 -8.36 -8.47
N THR A 112 -10.77 -9.22 -8.13
CA THR A 112 -9.32 -8.97 -8.27
C THR A 112 -8.90 -8.61 -9.70
N ALA A 113 -9.46 -9.25 -10.72
CA ALA A 113 -9.08 -9.00 -12.12
C ALA A 113 -9.46 -7.58 -12.58
N GLN A 114 -10.69 -7.12 -12.28
CA GLN A 114 -11.11 -5.76 -12.62
C GLN A 114 -10.35 -4.71 -11.79
N HIS A 115 -10.02 -5.01 -10.53
CA HIS A 115 -9.19 -4.13 -9.70
C HIS A 115 -7.76 -3.97 -10.26
N VAL A 116 -7.13 -5.04 -10.76
CA VAL A 116 -5.82 -4.96 -11.44
C VAL A 116 -5.89 -4.12 -12.71
N ILE A 117 -6.91 -4.33 -13.56
CA ILE A 117 -7.10 -3.53 -14.78
C ILE A 117 -7.30 -2.05 -14.43
N PHE A 118 -8.15 -1.75 -13.44
CA PHE A 118 -8.35 -0.39 -12.94
C PHE A 118 -7.03 0.26 -12.49
N LEU A 119 -6.22 -0.43 -11.68
CA LEU A 119 -4.92 0.08 -11.22
C LEU A 119 -3.99 0.38 -12.40
N LEU A 120 -3.88 -0.53 -13.38
CA LEU A 120 -3.06 -0.31 -14.58
C LEU A 120 -3.55 0.90 -15.39
N THR A 121 -4.87 1.05 -15.58
CA THR A 121 -5.45 2.22 -16.26
C THR A 121 -5.17 3.52 -15.49
N GLN A 122 -5.30 3.53 -14.15
CA GLN A 122 -4.96 4.71 -13.35
C GLN A 122 -3.47 5.07 -13.46
N ILE A 123 -2.57 4.09 -13.40
CA ILE A 123 -1.12 4.32 -13.54
C ILE A 123 -0.79 4.94 -14.91
N VAL A 124 -1.41 4.45 -16.00
CA VAL A 124 -1.22 5.01 -17.35
C VAL A 124 -1.77 6.44 -17.46
N VAL A 125 -3.00 6.68 -16.99
CA VAL A 125 -3.63 8.01 -17.05
C VAL A 125 -2.89 9.03 -16.18
N LEU A 126 -2.51 8.66 -14.96
CA LEU A 126 -1.73 9.52 -14.07
C LEU A 126 -0.32 9.79 -14.61
N SER A 127 0.32 8.81 -15.26
CA SER A 127 1.62 9.04 -15.93
C SER A 127 1.50 10.03 -17.08
N PHE A 128 0.46 9.88 -17.93
CA PHE A 128 0.22 10.81 -19.03
C PHE A 128 -0.06 12.23 -18.54
N MET A 129 -0.93 12.39 -17.54
CA MET A 129 -1.22 13.69 -16.91
C MET A 129 0.03 14.29 -16.22
N SER A 130 0.84 13.46 -15.55
CA SER A 130 2.07 13.87 -14.89
C SER A 130 3.12 14.39 -15.88
N ILE A 131 3.25 13.74 -17.04
CA ILE A 131 4.09 14.21 -18.16
C ILE A 131 3.54 15.54 -18.73
N MET A 132 2.22 15.65 -18.94
CA MET A 132 1.61 16.89 -19.45
C MET A 132 1.73 18.08 -18.49
N MET A 133 1.66 17.86 -17.18
CA MET A 133 1.71 18.92 -16.16
C MET A 133 3.13 19.22 -15.67
N GLY A 134 4.14 18.41 -16.01
CA GLY A 134 5.50 18.54 -15.47
C GLY A 134 5.58 18.36 -13.95
N GLN A 135 4.65 17.61 -13.37
CA GLN A 135 4.51 17.39 -11.93
C GLN A 135 4.47 15.88 -11.65
N PRO A 136 5.34 15.32 -10.78
CA PRO A 136 5.30 13.91 -10.44
C PRO A 136 4.01 13.55 -9.71
N PHE A 137 3.35 12.46 -10.11
CA PHE A 137 2.22 11.92 -9.36
C PHE A 137 2.69 10.96 -8.25
N TYR A 138 1.85 10.76 -7.24
CA TYR A 138 2.11 9.87 -6.11
C TYR A 138 0.89 9.01 -5.77
N THR A 139 1.04 8.06 -4.84
CA THR A 139 -0.06 7.16 -4.44
C THR A 139 -1.32 7.89 -3.95
N GLY A 140 -1.19 9.10 -3.38
CA GLY A 140 -2.33 9.95 -3.02
C GLY A 140 -3.31 10.19 -4.20
N SER A 141 -2.79 10.36 -5.41
CA SER A 141 -3.59 10.49 -6.64
C SER A 141 -4.32 9.19 -7.02
N VAL A 142 -3.76 8.03 -6.66
CA VAL A 142 -4.42 6.72 -6.85
C VAL A 142 -5.52 6.51 -5.80
N ILE A 143 -5.29 6.94 -4.55
CA ILE A 143 -6.28 6.87 -3.47
C ILE A 143 -7.49 7.76 -3.77
N THR A 144 -7.29 8.98 -4.28
CA THR A 144 -8.41 9.86 -4.69
C THR A 144 -9.15 9.30 -5.91
N ALA A 145 -8.46 8.67 -6.87
CA ALA A 145 -9.11 7.97 -7.97
C ALA A 145 -9.96 6.76 -7.50
N MET A 146 -9.45 5.96 -6.54
CA MET A 146 -10.24 4.89 -5.91
C MET A 146 -11.49 5.45 -5.20
N LEU A 147 -11.33 6.52 -4.42
CA LEU A 147 -12.43 7.17 -3.71
C LEU A 147 -13.49 7.72 -4.67
N HIS A 148 -13.09 8.29 -5.81
CA HIS A 148 -14.02 8.80 -6.83
C HIS A 148 -14.80 7.70 -7.56
N VAL A 149 -14.19 6.53 -7.79
CA VAL A 149 -14.92 5.36 -8.30
C VAL A 149 -15.85 4.81 -7.22
N LEU A 150 -15.40 4.69 -5.97
CA LEU A 150 -16.21 4.16 -4.88
C LEU A 150 -17.43 5.05 -4.59
N SER A 151 -17.27 6.38 -4.56
CA SER A 151 -18.39 7.31 -4.32
C SER A 151 -19.44 7.30 -5.45
N ARG A 152 -19.04 6.97 -6.69
CA ARG A 152 -19.98 6.72 -7.80
C ARG A 152 -20.58 5.31 -7.79
N ALA A 153 -19.87 4.32 -7.25
CA ALA A 153 -20.34 2.94 -7.16
C ALA A 153 -21.33 2.73 -6.01
N THR A 154 -21.18 3.45 -4.90
CA THR A 154 -22.05 3.37 -3.71
C THR A 154 -22.53 4.74 -3.24
N PRO A 155 -23.33 5.48 -4.04
CA PRO A 155 -23.84 6.80 -3.65
C PRO A 155 -24.79 6.74 -2.44
N ASP A 156 -25.54 5.65 -2.29
CA ASP A 156 -26.53 5.43 -1.21
C ASP A 156 -25.97 4.78 0.07
N GLN A 157 -24.64 4.73 0.25
CA GLN A 157 -24.05 4.37 1.55
C GLN A 157 -24.21 5.52 2.56
N ASN A 158 -25.46 5.68 3.02
CA ASN A 158 -25.84 6.50 4.15
C ASN A 158 -24.96 6.18 5.36
N ALA A 159 -24.41 7.21 6.00
CA ALA A 159 -23.61 7.06 7.21
C ALA A 159 -24.44 6.39 8.32
N LYS A 160 -23.88 5.32 8.91
CA LYS A 160 -24.41 4.59 10.06
C LYS A 160 -23.40 4.66 11.21
#